data_AF-A0A1Y3TQV8-F1
#
_entry.id   AF-A0A1Y3TQV8-F1
#
_cell.length_a   1.000
_cell.length_b   1.000
_cell.length_c   1.000
_cell.angle_alpha   90.00
_cell.angle_beta   90.00
_cell.angle_gamma   90.00
#
_symmetry.space_group_name_H-M   'P 1'
#
loop_
_entity.id
_entity.type
_entity.pdbx_description
1 polymer ?
#
loop_
_entity_poly.entity_id
_entity_poly.type
_entity_poly.pdbx_seq_one_letter_code
_entity_poly.pdbx_strand_id
1 'polypeptide(L)'
;MNIKMRNLAIGIGGIFCIMNLNSEYHFTYMNTIQPFLFIFFFICLFFFKESILYPISGLLTGIGIDYSLIQGIINNPSTVPIIFDSILSLSFILYFIIMLFKKRWSRQNQNMELSQDIQHKNLPGDGTISYPYRLDIDQTLTINDEIEHQYHKVMYALNGGSQEYEDPTFGFKDKVLVGKKHLQQDYGGFWKYESDMPALKENGTLWMKGVVYLSHDDVKNIYQMLCDDHLWQMIQENISHVLNLSYKESYQFLIDNQIPQDVAKSLLKVIAQKDNIFDKDIIKSFIKFSFQKEDYQEAMEHQDGMIYCAYCIYYYDNWFLQMREGVWKVKPTLYEPSLYYGKGTYQPFEK
;
A
#
# COMPACT_ATOMS: atom_id res chain seq x y z
N MET A 1 -8.87 -22.51 -18.54
CA MET A 1 -7.63 -22.81 -17.78
C MET A 1 -6.78 -21.54 -17.72
N ASN A 2 -6.40 -21.08 -16.52
CA ASN A 2 -5.55 -19.89 -16.33
C ASN A 2 -4.24 -20.02 -17.15
N ILE A 3 -3.81 -18.95 -17.83
CA ILE A 3 -2.59 -18.93 -18.67
C ILE A 3 -1.36 -19.43 -17.88
N LYS A 4 -1.24 -19.05 -16.61
CA LYS A 4 -0.15 -19.51 -15.71
C LYS A 4 -0.20 -21.02 -15.49
N MET A 5 -1.40 -21.59 -15.29
CA MET A 5 -1.60 -23.02 -15.12
C MET A 5 -1.27 -23.81 -16.39
N ARG A 6 -1.63 -23.27 -17.57
CA ARG A 6 -1.25 -23.87 -18.86
C ARG A 6 0.26 -23.93 -19.02
N ASN A 7 0.95 -22.84 -18.74
CA ASN A 7 2.40 -22.76 -18.91
C ASN A 7 3.14 -23.64 -17.87
N LEU A 8 2.63 -23.73 -16.64
CA LEU A 8 3.13 -24.68 -15.65
C LEU A 8 3.00 -26.12 -16.15
N ALA A 9 1.82 -26.52 -16.64
CA ALA A 9 1.60 -27.88 -17.14
C ALA A 9 2.55 -28.23 -18.31
N ILE A 10 2.79 -27.28 -19.22
CA ILE A 10 3.75 -27.45 -20.32
C ILE A 10 5.18 -27.61 -19.78
N GLY A 11 5.59 -26.77 -18.82
CA GLY A 11 6.92 -26.85 -18.19
C GLY A 11 7.15 -28.18 -17.48
N ILE A 12 6.17 -28.64 -16.70
CA ILE A 12 6.22 -29.94 -16.01
C ILE A 12 6.28 -31.09 -17.02
N GLY A 13 5.44 -31.06 -18.06
CA GLY A 13 5.43 -32.08 -19.11
C GLY A 13 6.77 -32.18 -19.84
N GLY A 14 7.39 -31.04 -20.16
CA GLY A 14 8.72 -31.01 -20.78
C GLY A 14 9.81 -31.69 -19.93
N ILE A 15 9.75 -31.56 -18.61
CA ILE A 15 10.72 -32.19 -17.71
C ILE A 15 10.56 -33.69 -17.66
N PHE A 16 9.32 -34.19 -17.57
CA PHE A 16 9.10 -35.62 -17.62
C PHE A 16 9.59 -36.22 -18.94
N CYS A 17 9.43 -35.52 -20.06
CA CYS A 17 10.02 -35.94 -21.33
C CYS A 17 11.55 -35.98 -21.29
N ILE A 18 12.22 -34.95 -20.74
CA ILE A 18 13.69 -34.91 -20.61
C ILE A 18 14.20 -36.06 -19.72
N MET A 19 13.51 -36.36 -18.62
CA MET A 19 13.89 -37.45 -17.72
C MET A 19 13.68 -38.82 -18.35
N ASN A 20 12.61 -39.00 -19.11
CA ASN A 20 12.38 -40.22 -19.85
C ASN A 20 13.47 -40.45 -20.89
N LEU A 21 13.84 -39.41 -21.65
CA LEU A 21 14.96 -39.46 -22.60
C LEU A 21 16.28 -39.75 -21.90
N ASN A 22 16.50 -39.26 -20.67
CA ASN A 22 17.73 -39.56 -19.94
C ASN A 22 17.86 -41.05 -19.59
N SER A 23 16.74 -41.74 -19.36
CA SER A 23 16.75 -43.18 -19.12
C SER A 23 17.24 -44.00 -20.32
N GLU A 24 17.10 -43.46 -21.53
CA GLU A 24 17.50 -44.11 -22.79
C GLU A 24 18.90 -43.70 -23.24
N TYR A 25 19.26 -42.42 -23.07
CA TYR A 25 20.46 -41.82 -23.67
C TYR A 25 21.56 -41.45 -22.66
N HIS A 26 21.29 -41.51 -21.36
CA HIS A 26 22.24 -41.22 -20.28
C HIS A 26 23.06 -39.94 -20.50
N PHE A 27 22.39 -38.84 -20.83
CA PHE A 27 23.04 -37.55 -21.14
C PHE A 27 23.14 -36.62 -19.93
N THR A 28 22.61 -37.01 -18.76
CA THR A 28 22.70 -36.27 -17.50
C THR A 28 22.76 -37.21 -16.29
N TYR A 29 23.44 -36.78 -15.22
CA TYR A 29 23.50 -37.46 -13.91
C TYR A 29 22.32 -37.09 -13.00
N MET A 30 21.40 -36.27 -13.47
CA MET A 30 20.16 -35.97 -12.75
C MET A 30 19.35 -37.25 -12.52
N ASN A 31 18.90 -37.43 -11.28
CA ASN A 31 18.10 -38.56 -10.86
C ASN A 31 16.66 -38.12 -10.56
N THR A 32 15.91 -38.96 -9.83
CA THR A 32 14.50 -38.73 -9.52
C THR A 32 14.23 -37.49 -8.65
N ILE A 33 15.24 -36.89 -8.01
CA ILE A 33 15.09 -35.72 -7.13
C ILE A 33 15.02 -34.42 -7.94
N GLN A 34 15.82 -34.26 -8.99
CA GLN A 34 15.90 -33.01 -9.77
C GLN A 34 14.59 -32.61 -10.46
N PRO A 35 13.74 -33.51 -10.96
CA PRO A 35 12.41 -33.17 -11.47
C PRO A 35 11.58 -32.40 -10.45
N PHE A 36 11.64 -32.77 -9.17
CA PHE A 36 10.93 -32.05 -8.11
C PHE A 36 11.49 -30.64 -7.89
N LEU A 37 12.81 -30.47 -7.95
CA LEU A 37 13.45 -29.14 -7.86
C LEU A 37 13.01 -28.23 -8.99
N PHE A 38 12.97 -28.75 -10.22
CA PHE A 38 12.50 -27.97 -11.35
C PHE A 38 10.99 -27.69 -11.32
N ILE A 39 10.16 -28.64 -10.85
CA ILE A 39 8.72 -28.41 -10.66
C ILE A 39 8.52 -27.26 -9.67
N PHE A 40 9.25 -27.30 -8.54
CA PHE A 40 9.23 -26.21 -7.56
C PHE A 40 9.70 -24.88 -8.17
N PHE A 41 10.80 -24.89 -8.93
CA PHE A 41 11.27 -23.73 -9.66
C PHE A 41 10.21 -23.15 -10.62
N PHE A 42 9.51 -23.99 -11.40
CA PHE A 42 8.47 -23.53 -12.31
C PHE A 42 7.25 -22.97 -11.58
N ILE A 43 6.87 -23.56 -10.44
CA ILE A 43 5.83 -22.98 -9.57
C ILE A 43 6.28 -21.57 -9.14
N CYS A 44 7.52 -21.42 -8.67
CA CYS A 44 8.05 -20.11 -8.30
C CYS A 44 8.12 -19.14 -9.48
N LEU A 45 8.50 -19.59 -10.68
CA LEU A 45 8.57 -18.77 -11.89
C LEU A 45 7.19 -18.21 -12.28
N PHE A 46 6.14 -19.02 -12.27
CA PHE A 46 4.83 -18.61 -12.78
C PHE A 46 3.96 -17.92 -11.73
N PHE A 47 4.12 -18.26 -10.46
CA PHE A 47 3.26 -17.76 -9.37
C PHE A 47 3.96 -16.76 -8.45
N PHE A 48 5.29 -16.82 -8.35
CA PHE A 48 6.06 -16.05 -7.36
C PHE A 48 7.25 -15.30 -7.97
N LYS A 49 7.17 -14.92 -9.25
CA LYS A 49 8.25 -14.28 -10.02
C LYS A 49 8.88 -13.07 -9.33
N GLU A 50 8.06 -12.27 -8.65
CA GLU A 50 8.47 -11.04 -7.96
C GLU A 50 9.02 -11.31 -6.55
N SER A 51 8.74 -12.47 -5.98
CA SER A 51 9.23 -12.88 -4.67
C SER A 51 10.72 -13.24 -4.72
N ILE A 52 11.39 -13.16 -3.57
CA ILE A 52 12.75 -13.71 -3.40
C ILE A 52 12.78 -15.25 -3.55
N LEU A 53 11.63 -15.91 -3.41
CA LEU A 53 11.49 -17.35 -3.60
C LEU A 53 11.86 -17.80 -5.01
N TYR A 54 11.55 -17.00 -6.04
CA TYR A 54 11.91 -17.32 -7.41
C TYR A 54 13.43 -17.48 -7.62
N PRO A 55 14.28 -16.47 -7.35
CA PRO A 55 15.72 -16.63 -7.51
C PRO A 55 16.33 -17.67 -6.56
N ILE A 56 15.79 -17.84 -5.34
CA ILE A 56 16.23 -18.90 -4.41
C ILE A 56 15.93 -20.29 -5.01
N SER A 57 14.73 -20.51 -5.55
CA SER A 57 14.36 -21.79 -6.17
C SER A 57 15.24 -22.14 -7.38
N GLY A 58 15.65 -21.14 -8.15
CA GLY A 58 16.59 -21.29 -9.26
C GLY A 58 17.99 -21.71 -8.78
N LEU A 59 18.49 -21.10 -7.69
CA LEU A 59 19.75 -21.51 -7.06
C LEU A 59 19.72 -22.93 -6.53
N LEU A 60 18.65 -23.30 -5.82
CA LEU A 60 18.46 -24.66 -5.31
C LEU A 60 18.47 -25.69 -6.43
N THR A 61 17.84 -25.36 -7.56
CA THR A 61 17.85 -26.21 -8.76
C THR A 61 19.27 -26.37 -9.30
N GLY A 62 20.02 -25.26 -9.46
CA GLY A 62 21.42 -25.31 -9.91
C GLY A 62 22.34 -26.12 -8.99
N ILE A 63 22.23 -25.93 -7.67
CA ILE A 63 22.99 -26.69 -6.66
C ILE A 63 22.61 -28.17 -6.69
N GLY A 64 21.33 -28.49 -6.88
CA GLY A 64 20.87 -29.87 -6.99
C GLY A 64 21.42 -30.60 -8.22
N ILE A 65 21.61 -29.89 -9.33
CA ILE A 65 22.26 -30.44 -10.54
C ILE A 65 23.75 -30.66 -10.26
N ASP A 66 24.42 -29.68 -9.66
CA ASP A 66 25.84 -29.75 -9.33
C ASP A 66 26.16 -30.92 -8.37
N TYR A 67 25.31 -31.14 -7.37
CA TYR A 67 25.42 -32.29 -6.48
C TYR A 67 25.33 -33.62 -7.24
N SER A 68 24.36 -33.74 -8.16
CA SER A 68 24.19 -34.92 -9.01
C SER A 68 25.40 -35.16 -9.91
N LEU A 69 25.96 -34.09 -10.48
CA LEU A 69 27.18 -34.12 -11.28
C LEU A 69 28.38 -34.64 -10.48
N ILE A 70 28.61 -34.14 -9.27
CA ILE A 70 29.71 -34.59 -8.39
C ILE A 70 29.57 -36.08 -8.09
N GLN A 71 28.37 -36.54 -7.72
CA GLN A 71 28.11 -37.96 -7.48
C GLN A 71 28.29 -38.81 -8.75
N GLY A 72 27.88 -38.28 -9.91
CA GLY A 72 28.06 -38.91 -11.20
C GLY A 72 29.52 -39.11 -11.58
N ILE A 73 30.35 -38.08 -11.40
CA ILE A 73 31.80 -38.14 -11.66
C ILE A 73 32.49 -39.17 -10.76
N ILE A 74 32.12 -39.23 -9.48
CA ILE A 74 32.73 -40.18 -8.52
C ILE A 74 32.38 -41.62 -8.86
N ASN A 75 31.12 -41.89 -9.22
CA ASN A 75 30.61 -43.25 -9.37
C ASN A 75 30.75 -43.81 -10.79
N ASN A 76 30.56 -42.97 -11.83
CA ASN A 76 30.63 -43.41 -13.23
C ASN A 76 30.90 -42.22 -14.18
N PRO A 77 32.18 -41.83 -14.37
CA PRO A 77 32.54 -40.65 -15.16
C PRO A 77 32.27 -40.87 -16.66
N SER A 78 31.48 -39.98 -17.25
CA SER A 78 31.11 -39.97 -18.66
C SER A 78 31.10 -38.54 -19.21
N THR A 79 31.77 -38.34 -20.33
CA THR A 79 32.04 -37.01 -20.89
C THR A 79 30.77 -36.21 -21.20
N VAL A 80 29.72 -36.86 -21.73
CA VAL A 80 28.49 -36.17 -22.18
C VAL A 80 27.69 -35.61 -20.99
N PRO A 81 27.33 -36.41 -19.96
CA PRO A 81 26.74 -35.91 -18.72
C PRO A 81 27.57 -34.84 -18.01
N ILE A 82 28.89 -35.01 -17.96
CA ILE A 82 29.78 -34.03 -17.32
C ILE A 82 29.62 -32.65 -17.98
N ILE A 83 29.70 -32.59 -19.32
CA ILE A 83 29.60 -31.32 -20.05
C ILE A 83 28.20 -30.72 -19.89
N PHE A 84 27.15 -31.52 -20.09
CA PHE A 84 25.77 -31.04 -20.04
C PHE A 84 25.39 -30.50 -18.67
N ASP A 85 25.62 -31.26 -17.60
CA ASP A 85 25.24 -30.87 -16.25
C ASP A 85 26.09 -29.70 -15.73
N SER A 86 27.38 -29.65 -16.09
CA SER A 86 28.25 -28.52 -15.71
C SER A 86 27.77 -27.20 -16.32
N ILE A 87 27.42 -27.21 -17.62
CA ILE A 87 26.90 -26.02 -18.28
C ILE A 87 25.56 -25.61 -17.65
N LEU A 88 24.68 -26.57 -17.41
CA LEU A 88 23.35 -26.30 -16.87
C LEU A 88 23.42 -25.79 -15.42
N SER A 89 24.21 -26.43 -14.55
CA SER A 89 24.37 -26.02 -13.15
C SER A 89 25.00 -24.63 -13.06
N LEU A 90 26.10 -24.36 -13.78
CA LEU A 90 26.77 -23.06 -13.80
C LEU A 90 25.85 -21.97 -14.33
N SER A 91 25.08 -22.26 -15.38
CA SER A 91 24.14 -21.29 -15.96
C SER A 91 23.06 -20.90 -14.96
N PHE A 92 22.46 -21.87 -14.25
CA PHE A 92 21.48 -21.60 -13.21
C PHE A 92 22.10 -20.83 -12.04
N ILE A 93 23.20 -21.32 -11.49
CA ILE A 93 23.85 -20.71 -10.32
C ILE A 93 24.25 -19.27 -10.64
N LEU A 94 24.96 -19.03 -11.75
CA LEU A 94 25.44 -17.70 -12.12
C LEU A 94 24.28 -16.73 -12.39
N TYR A 95 23.29 -17.15 -13.19
CA TYR A 95 22.14 -16.31 -13.53
C TYR A 95 21.38 -15.86 -12.28
N PHE A 96 21.08 -16.79 -11.37
CA PHE A 96 20.31 -16.48 -10.17
C PHE A 96 21.12 -15.77 -9.08
N ILE A 97 22.44 -16.01 -8.99
CA ILE A 97 23.34 -15.19 -8.15
C ILE A 97 23.33 -13.74 -8.64
N ILE A 98 23.55 -13.50 -9.94
CA ILE A 98 23.55 -12.15 -10.52
C ILE A 98 22.20 -11.47 -10.29
N MET A 99 21.09 -12.21 -10.45
CA MET A 99 19.75 -11.69 -10.20
C MET A 99 19.56 -11.27 -8.73
N LEU A 100 20.02 -12.07 -7.77
CA LEU A 100 19.97 -11.72 -6.34
C LEU A 100 20.83 -10.49 -6.03
N PHE A 101 22.05 -10.42 -6.55
CA PHE A 101 22.93 -9.27 -6.38
C PHE A 101 22.33 -7.99 -6.97
N LYS A 102 21.81 -8.06 -8.20
CA LYS A 102 21.16 -6.91 -8.84
C LYS A 102 19.94 -6.43 -8.05
N LYS A 103 19.10 -7.36 -7.58
CA LYS A 103 17.93 -7.04 -6.76
C LYS A 103 18.32 -6.36 -5.44
N ARG A 104 19.36 -6.87 -4.77
CA ARG A 104 19.89 -6.28 -3.52
C ARG A 104 20.50 -4.90 -3.77
N TRP A 105 21.32 -4.77 -4.81
CA TRP A 105 21.98 -3.52 -5.17
C TRP A 105 20.97 -2.41 -5.52
N SER A 106 19.97 -2.74 -6.34
CA SER A 106 18.88 -1.82 -6.68
C SER A 106 18.17 -1.30 -5.43
N ARG A 107 17.83 -2.20 -4.50
CA ARG A 107 17.16 -1.81 -3.24
C ARG A 107 18.05 -0.91 -2.38
N GLN A 108 19.35 -1.18 -2.31
CA GLN A 108 20.28 -0.34 -1.55
C GLN A 108 20.40 1.07 -2.14
N ASN A 109 20.48 1.19 -3.47
CA ASN A 109 20.53 2.49 -4.14
C ASN A 109 19.25 3.29 -3.91
N GLN A 110 18.08 2.67 -4.06
CA GLN A 110 16.80 3.34 -3.81
C GLN A 110 16.64 3.77 -2.34
N ASN A 111 17.04 2.93 -1.38
CA ASN A 111 17.08 3.32 0.03
C ASN A 111 17.97 4.54 0.25
N MET A 112 19.13 4.62 -0.43
CA MET A 112 20.07 5.72 -0.30
C MET A 112 19.53 7.01 -0.91
N GLU A 113 18.96 6.96 -2.12
CA GLU A 113 18.33 8.10 -2.79
C GLU A 113 17.19 8.67 -1.94
N LEU A 114 16.28 7.82 -1.45
CA LEU A 114 15.21 8.28 -0.57
C LEU A 114 15.75 8.87 0.74
N SER A 115 16.77 8.25 1.35
CA SER A 115 17.36 8.79 2.59
C SER A 115 17.95 10.18 2.37
N GLN A 116 18.57 10.41 1.21
CA GLN A 116 19.07 11.73 0.82
C GLN A 116 17.93 12.73 0.61
N ASP A 117 16.84 12.33 -0.05
CA ASP A 117 15.64 13.18 -0.22
C ASP A 117 15.05 13.60 1.13
N ILE A 118 14.88 12.64 2.05
CA ILE A 118 14.32 12.88 3.39
C ILE A 118 15.19 13.88 4.16
N GLN A 119 16.52 13.68 4.14
CA GLN A 119 17.46 14.58 4.82
C GLN A 119 17.48 15.97 4.18
N HIS A 120 17.49 16.05 2.86
CA HIS A 120 17.49 17.32 2.13
C HIS A 120 16.24 18.14 2.42
N LYS A 121 15.08 17.48 2.53
CA LYS A 121 13.80 18.13 2.78
C LYS A 121 13.47 18.36 4.25
N ASN A 122 14.29 17.84 5.15
CA ASN A 122 14.10 17.96 6.59
C ASN A 122 12.69 17.52 7.02
N LEU A 123 12.26 16.34 6.57
CA LEU A 123 10.92 15.82 6.87
C LEU A 123 10.72 15.71 8.39
N PRO A 124 9.62 16.21 8.95
CA PRO A 124 9.35 16.07 10.37
C PRO A 124 9.11 14.61 10.75
N GLY A 125 9.82 14.12 11.77
CA GLY A 125 9.75 12.74 12.24
C GLY A 125 11.11 12.05 12.16
N ASP A 126 11.16 10.77 12.51
CA ASP A 126 12.37 9.93 12.44
C ASP A 126 12.15 8.65 11.60
N GLY A 127 10.98 8.53 10.94
CA GLY A 127 10.62 7.38 10.11
C GLY A 127 10.22 6.15 10.92
N THR A 128 10.25 6.22 12.26
CA THR A 128 9.74 5.14 13.11
C THR A 128 8.22 5.12 13.11
N ILE A 129 7.66 4.05 13.65
CA ILE A 129 6.20 3.94 13.77
C ILE A 129 5.60 4.96 14.75
N SER A 130 6.34 5.31 15.79
CA SER A 130 5.92 6.27 16.81
C SER A 130 6.01 7.70 16.28
N TYR A 131 7.00 7.97 15.41
CA TYR A 131 7.25 9.28 14.83
C TYR A 131 7.50 9.17 13.31
N PRO A 132 6.47 8.78 12.54
CA PRO A 132 6.60 8.61 11.08
C PRO A 132 6.98 9.94 10.42
N TYR A 133 7.67 9.86 9.28
CA TYR A 133 7.93 11.04 8.46
C TYR A 133 6.63 11.61 7.94
N ARG A 134 6.36 12.88 8.22
CA ARG A 134 5.15 13.55 7.75
C ARG A 134 5.35 14.03 6.33
N LEU A 135 4.48 13.56 5.44
CA LEU A 135 4.48 13.94 4.04
C LEU A 135 3.60 15.17 3.83
N ASP A 136 4.18 16.16 3.15
CA ASP A 136 3.45 17.26 2.58
C ASP A 136 3.23 17.01 1.07
N ILE A 137 2.08 17.41 0.52
CA ILE A 137 1.75 17.14 -0.90
C ILE A 137 2.80 17.77 -1.82
N ASP A 138 3.30 18.95 -1.45
CA ASP A 138 4.20 19.75 -2.28
C ASP A 138 5.64 19.20 -2.34
N GLN A 139 5.93 18.13 -1.61
CA GLN A 139 7.28 17.59 -1.52
C GLN A 139 7.45 16.38 -2.45
N THR A 140 8.07 16.60 -3.61
CA THR A 140 8.41 15.53 -4.58
C THR A 140 9.47 14.54 -4.10
N LEU A 141 9.10 13.45 -3.44
CA LEU A 141 10.04 12.39 -3.07
C LEU A 141 10.23 11.41 -4.23
N THR A 142 11.35 10.68 -4.21
CA THR A 142 11.60 9.55 -5.12
C THR A 142 10.50 8.49 -5.09
N ILE A 143 9.67 8.43 -4.03
CA ILE A 143 8.55 7.47 -3.85
C ILE A 143 7.15 8.06 -4.12
N ASN A 144 7.06 9.22 -4.75
CA ASN A 144 5.77 9.91 -4.90
C ASN A 144 4.75 9.14 -5.74
N ASP A 145 5.19 8.52 -6.84
CA ASP A 145 4.31 7.73 -7.69
C ASP A 145 3.73 6.55 -6.92
N GLU A 146 4.54 5.92 -6.06
CA GLU A 146 4.08 4.86 -5.18
C GLU A 146 3.09 5.35 -4.12
N ILE A 147 3.32 6.53 -3.51
CA ILE A 147 2.40 7.14 -2.56
C ILE A 147 1.05 7.43 -3.21
N GLU A 148 1.07 8.02 -4.41
CA GLU A 148 -0.14 8.37 -5.16
C GLU A 148 -0.92 7.12 -5.58
N HIS A 149 -0.21 6.08 -6.02
CA HIS A 149 -0.83 4.78 -6.31
C HIS A 149 -1.53 4.18 -5.08
N GLN A 150 -0.94 4.30 -3.89
CA GLN A 150 -1.59 3.84 -2.66
C GLN A 150 -2.79 4.70 -2.28
N TYR A 151 -2.71 6.02 -2.46
CA TYR A 151 -3.84 6.91 -2.23
C TYR A 151 -5.05 6.52 -3.09
N HIS A 152 -4.86 6.32 -4.39
CA HIS A 152 -5.93 5.88 -5.28
C HIS A 152 -6.55 4.54 -4.83
N LYS A 153 -5.71 3.58 -4.39
CA LYS A 153 -6.19 2.31 -3.82
C LYS A 153 -7.07 2.53 -2.58
N VAL A 154 -6.63 3.39 -1.65
CA VAL A 154 -7.36 3.73 -0.43
C VAL A 154 -8.71 4.34 -0.78
N MET A 155 -8.75 5.37 -1.61
CA MET A 155 -10.00 6.05 -1.97
C MET A 155 -10.96 5.16 -2.78
N TYR A 156 -10.42 4.35 -3.69
CA TYR A 156 -11.21 3.37 -4.43
C TYR A 156 -11.93 2.41 -3.47
N ALA A 157 -11.23 1.90 -2.47
CA ALA A 157 -11.78 0.97 -1.50
C ALA A 157 -12.75 1.61 -0.50
N LEU A 158 -12.44 2.81 0.01
CA LEU A 158 -13.35 3.55 0.89
C LEU A 158 -14.66 3.96 0.18
N ASN A 159 -14.69 3.87 -1.15
CA ASN A 159 -15.87 3.97 -2.01
C ASN A 159 -16.48 2.61 -2.40
N GLY A 160 -16.12 1.50 -1.75
CA GLY A 160 -16.69 0.18 -2.00
C GLY A 160 -16.06 -0.58 -3.18
N GLY A 161 -15.04 0.00 -3.82
CA GLY A 161 -14.26 -0.66 -4.86
C GLY A 161 -13.67 -1.97 -4.35
N SER A 162 -13.65 -3.01 -5.18
CA SER A 162 -13.32 -4.43 -4.89
C SER A 162 -14.39 -5.33 -4.26
N GLN A 163 -15.55 -4.80 -3.82
CA GLN A 163 -16.73 -5.66 -3.52
C GLN A 163 -17.65 -5.87 -4.74
N GLU A 164 -17.58 -4.98 -5.74
CA GLU A 164 -18.46 -5.03 -6.94
C GLU A 164 -17.69 -5.14 -8.28
N TYR A 165 -16.39 -4.85 -8.32
CA TYR A 165 -15.55 -4.92 -9.53
C TYR A 165 -14.17 -5.51 -9.22
N GLU A 166 -13.79 -6.59 -9.91
CA GLU A 166 -12.41 -7.08 -9.97
C GLU A 166 -11.64 -6.21 -10.97
N ASP A 167 -10.75 -5.34 -10.49
CA ASP A 167 -9.75 -4.69 -11.36
C ASP A 167 -8.52 -5.60 -11.46
N PRO A 168 -8.19 -6.11 -12.67
CA PRO A 168 -7.08 -7.04 -12.89
C PRO A 168 -5.69 -6.42 -12.72
N THR A 169 -5.57 -5.10 -12.52
CA THR A 169 -4.30 -4.45 -12.16
C THR A 169 -3.88 -4.69 -10.71
N PHE A 170 -4.81 -5.12 -9.84
CA PHE A 170 -4.52 -5.44 -8.43
C PHE A 170 -4.29 -6.94 -8.27
N GLY A 171 -3.09 -7.32 -7.81
CA GLY A 171 -2.67 -8.72 -7.68
C GLY A 171 -3.34 -9.43 -6.51
N PHE A 172 -3.19 -10.75 -6.43
CA PHE A 172 -3.75 -11.59 -5.34
C PHE A 172 -3.29 -11.22 -3.91
N LYS A 173 -2.28 -10.33 -3.76
CA LYS A 173 -1.82 -9.73 -2.50
C LYS A 173 -2.53 -8.41 -2.15
N ASP A 174 -3.28 -7.82 -3.08
CA ASP A 174 -4.03 -6.56 -2.95
C ASP A 174 -5.50 -6.80 -2.54
N LYS A 175 -5.79 -7.92 -1.86
CA LYS A 175 -7.17 -8.27 -1.47
C LYS A 175 -7.73 -7.28 -0.44
N VAL A 176 -8.47 -6.31 -0.97
CA VAL A 176 -9.65 -5.66 -0.39
C VAL A 176 -9.41 -4.91 0.92
N LEU A 177 -9.19 -3.61 0.77
CA LEU A 177 -9.20 -2.57 1.81
C LEU A 177 -10.59 -2.34 2.45
N VAL A 178 -11.65 -3.02 1.96
CA VAL A 178 -13.03 -2.84 2.41
C VAL A 178 -13.39 -3.81 3.52
N GLY A 179 -13.54 -3.29 4.74
CA GLY A 179 -14.04 -4.00 5.90
C GLY A 179 -15.56 -4.04 5.96
N LYS A 180 -16.12 -3.71 7.13
CA LYS A 180 -17.57 -3.70 7.34
C LYS A 180 -18.22 -2.52 6.60
N LYS A 181 -19.40 -2.76 6.03
CA LYS A 181 -20.24 -1.71 5.42
C LYS A 181 -21.35 -1.26 6.38
N HIS A 182 -21.67 0.02 6.33
CA HIS A 182 -22.75 0.64 7.10
C HIS A 182 -23.67 1.41 6.16
N LEU A 183 -24.95 1.04 6.17
CA LEU A 183 -25.97 1.66 5.32
C LEU A 183 -26.65 2.82 6.06
N GLN A 184 -27.32 3.70 5.31
CA GLN A 184 -28.15 4.79 5.86
C GLN A 184 -27.35 5.79 6.72
N GLN A 185 -26.14 6.12 6.29
CA GLN A 185 -25.26 7.09 6.95
C GLN A 185 -25.42 8.49 6.35
N ASP A 186 -26.64 9.03 6.37
CA ASP A 186 -26.97 10.30 5.69
C ASP A 186 -26.17 11.50 6.21
N TYR A 187 -25.80 11.48 7.50
CA TYR A 187 -24.98 12.50 8.15
C TYR A 187 -23.49 12.19 8.15
N GLY A 188 -23.09 11.08 7.52
CA GLY A 188 -21.73 10.56 7.57
C GLY A 188 -21.39 9.89 8.90
N GLY A 189 -20.10 9.83 9.20
CA GLY A 189 -19.59 9.21 10.42
C GLY A 189 -18.08 9.07 10.36
N PHE A 190 -17.52 8.38 11.34
CA PHE A 190 -16.08 8.18 11.39
C PHE A 190 -15.71 6.76 11.80
N TRP A 191 -14.51 6.38 11.43
CA TRP A 191 -13.82 5.20 11.92
C TRP A 191 -12.54 5.66 12.61
N LYS A 192 -12.38 5.25 13.88
CA LYS A 192 -11.23 5.59 14.70
C LYS A 192 -10.43 4.34 15.01
N TYR A 193 -9.12 4.39 14.76
CA TYR A 193 -8.21 3.32 15.11
C TYR A 193 -8.17 3.07 16.63
N GLU A 194 -8.14 1.80 17.02
CA GLU A 194 -8.11 1.37 18.43
C GLU A 194 -6.85 0.57 18.77
N SER A 195 -6.42 -0.37 17.90
CA SER A 195 -5.20 -1.18 18.14
C SER A 195 -4.81 -2.01 16.92
N ASP A 196 -3.63 -2.62 17.01
CA ASP A 196 -3.02 -3.55 16.06
C ASP A 196 -2.44 -2.91 14.78
N MET A 197 -1.14 -2.67 14.84
CA MET A 197 -0.29 -2.41 13.68
C MET A 197 -0.31 -3.60 12.71
N PRO A 198 -0.23 -3.38 11.38
CA PRO A 198 -0.02 -4.46 10.43
C PRO A 198 1.25 -5.26 10.77
N ALA A 199 1.14 -6.59 10.88
CA ALA A 199 2.28 -7.45 11.20
C ALA A 199 3.35 -7.47 10.08
N LEU A 200 2.97 -7.12 8.85
CA LEU A 200 3.84 -7.14 7.68
C LEU A 200 4.56 -5.79 7.51
N LYS A 201 5.87 -5.83 7.20
CA LYS A 201 6.68 -4.66 6.82
C LYS A 201 7.25 -4.87 5.42
N GLU A 202 6.38 -4.81 4.42
CA GLU A 202 6.75 -4.82 3.00
C GLU A 202 6.49 -3.42 2.40
N ASN A 203 7.30 -2.99 1.43
CA ASN A 203 7.08 -1.70 0.74
C ASN A 203 5.63 -1.61 0.23
N GLY A 204 4.97 -0.49 0.48
CA GLY A 204 3.55 -0.28 0.17
C GLY A 204 2.58 -0.82 1.22
N THR A 205 3.05 -1.31 2.36
CA THR A 205 2.16 -1.65 3.47
C THR A 205 1.49 -0.39 4.01
N LEU A 206 0.17 -0.43 4.11
CA LEU A 206 -0.65 0.65 4.67
C LEU A 206 -1.03 0.37 6.13
N TRP A 207 -1.18 1.42 6.91
CA TRP A 207 -1.73 1.38 8.27
C TRP A 207 -2.70 2.54 8.47
N MET A 208 -3.99 2.24 8.63
CA MET A 208 -5.02 3.26 8.78
C MET A 208 -5.03 3.84 10.20
N LYS A 209 -5.07 5.17 10.30
CA LYS A 209 -5.16 5.91 11.57
C LYS A 209 -6.56 6.42 11.86
N GLY A 210 -7.30 6.78 10.81
CA GLY A 210 -8.68 7.24 10.95
C GLY A 210 -9.30 7.54 9.61
N VAL A 211 -10.63 7.50 9.57
CA VAL A 211 -11.43 7.91 8.41
C VAL A 211 -12.62 8.72 8.89
N VAL A 212 -12.94 9.82 8.22
CA VAL A 212 -14.13 10.64 8.45
C VAL A 212 -14.87 10.77 7.13
N TYR A 213 -16.18 10.59 7.17
CA TYR A 213 -17.09 10.77 6.06
C TYR A 213 -18.01 11.96 6.38
N LEU A 214 -18.04 12.94 5.48
CA LEU A 214 -18.89 14.12 5.57
C LEU A 214 -20.07 14.01 4.64
N SER A 215 -21.22 14.45 5.13
CA SER A 215 -22.44 14.55 4.33
C SER A 215 -22.34 15.66 3.28
N HIS A 216 -23.22 15.63 2.29
CA HIS A 216 -23.29 16.71 1.29
C HIS A 216 -23.61 18.08 1.90
N ASP A 217 -24.42 18.13 2.96
CA ASP A 217 -24.72 19.39 3.65
C ASP A 217 -23.45 19.95 4.32
N ASP A 218 -22.61 19.10 4.90
CA ASP A 218 -21.31 19.51 5.45
C ASP A 218 -20.38 20.00 4.32
N VAL A 219 -20.33 19.29 3.18
CA VAL A 219 -19.55 19.68 1.99
C VAL A 219 -19.96 21.08 1.51
N LYS A 220 -21.26 21.38 1.46
CA LYS A 220 -21.77 22.71 1.10
C LYS A 220 -21.27 23.81 2.02
N ASN A 221 -21.30 23.57 3.33
CA ASN A 221 -20.86 24.55 4.30
C ASN A 221 -19.34 24.82 4.16
N ILE A 222 -18.54 23.77 3.97
CA ILE A 222 -17.10 23.93 3.77
C ILE A 222 -16.80 24.62 2.44
N TYR A 223 -17.48 24.25 1.35
CA TYR A 223 -17.28 24.91 0.06
C TYR A 223 -17.59 26.42 0.12
N GLN A 224 -18.62 26.82 0.86
CA GLN A 224 -18.92 28.22 1.11
C GLN A 224 -17.79 28.94 1.86
N MET A 225 -17.22 28.30 2.89
CA MET A 225 -16.06 28.83 3.61
C MET A 225 -14.84 28.98 2.70
N LEU A 226 -14.57 28.00 1.82
CA LEU A 226 -13.45 28.04 0.86
C LEU A 226 -13.66 29.05 -0.27
N CYS A 227 -14.90 29.49 -0.50
CA CYS A 227 -15.18 30.59 -1.43
C CYS A 227 -14.94 31.98 -0.82
N ASP A 228 -14.75 32.07 0.50
CA ASP A 228 -14.48 33.32 1.21
C ASP A 228 -13.03 33.33 1.70
N ASP A 229 -12.17 34.05 0.98
CA ASP A 229 -10.73 34.12 1.24
C ASP A 229 -10.43 34.63 2.67
N HIS A 230 -11.26 35.54 3.21
CA HIS A 230 -11.06 36.07 4.55
C HIS A 230 -11.36 35.01 5.62
N LEU A 231 -12.47 34.28 5.49
CA LEU A 231 -12.79 33.19 6.42
C LEU A 231 -11.73 32.09 6.33
N TRP A 232 -11.30 31.72 5.13
CA TRP A 232 -10.29 30.69 4.95
C TRP A 232 -8.94 31.08 5.57
N GLN A 233 -8.47 32.30 5.32
CA GLN A 233 -7.24 32.82 5.92
C GLN A 233 -7.31 32.80 7.46
N MET A 234 -8.44 33.21 8.04
CA MET A 234 -8.65 33.17 9.49
C MET A 234 -8.49 31.74 10.04
N ILE A 235 -9.07 30.74 9.36
CA ILE A 235 -8.91 29.33 9.76
C ILE A 235 -7.45 28.90 9.67
N GLN A 236 -6.75 29.18 8.57
CA GLN A 236 -5.35 28.77 8.40
C GLN A 236 -4.40 29.37 9.45
N GLU A 237 -4.64 30.63 9.85
CA GLU A 237 -3.87 31.31 10.89
C GLU A 237 -4.17 30.76 12.28
N ASN A 238 -5.43 30.43 12.57
CA ASN A 238 -5.87 30.05 13.92
C ASN A 238 -6.00 28.54 14.15
N ILE A 239 -5.79 27.69 13.14
CA ILE A 239 -5.99 26.23 13.26
C ILE A 239 -5.18 25.61 14.41
N SER A 240 -3.97 26.10 14.65
CA SER A 240 -3.14 25.61 15.77
C SER A 240 -3.75 25.91 17.14
N HIS A 241 -4.46 27.04 17.28
CA HIS A 241 -5.20 27.36 18.49
C HIS A 241 -6.46 26.50 18.61
N VAL A 242 -7.26 26.42 17.54
CA VAL A 242 -8.49 25.61 17.48
C VAL A 242 -8.23 24.16 17.88
N LEU A 243 -7.16 23.55 17.39
CA LEU A 243 -6.78 22.16 17.68
C LEU A 243 -6.35 21.94 19.14
N ASN A 244 -5.99 22.98 19.87
CA ASN A 244 -5.57 22.89 21.28
C ASN A 244 -6.71 23.10 22.28
N LEU A 245 -7.89 23.51 21.80
CA LEU A 245 -9.09 23.69 22.59
C LEU A 245 -9.94 22.41 22.63
N SER A 246 -10.82 22.28 23.63
CA SER A 246 -11.87 21.25 23.59
C SER A 246 -12.90 21.56 22.51
N TYR A 247 -13.67 20.57 22.04
CA TYR A 247 -14.70 20.78 20.99
C TYR A 247 -15.61 22.00 21.26
N LYS A 248 -16.07 22.18 22.51
CA LYS A 248 -16.95 23.31 22.88
C LYS A 248 -16.24 24.65 22.79
N GLU A 249 -14.99 24.72 23.25
CA GLU A 249 -14.17 25.92 23.21
C GLU A 249 -13.75 26.25 21.76
N SER A 250 -13.36 25.24 20.98
CA SER A 250 -13.08 25.39 19.54
C SER A 250 -14.30 25.92 18.80
N TYR A 251 -15.49 25.37 19.07
CA TYR A 251 -16.73 25.85 18.48
C TYR A 251 -17.00 27.30 18.84
N GLN A 252 -16.95 27.65 20.14
CA GLN A 252 -17.20 29.02 20.57
C GLN A 252 -16.19 30.00 19.97
N PHE A 253 -14.90 29.64 19.95
CA PHE A 253 -13.85 30.45 19.34
C PHE A 253 -14.13 30.74 17.86
N LEU A 254 -14.58 29.74 17.09
CA LEU A 254 -14.94 29.94 15.68
C LEU A 254 -16.12 30.90 15.54
N ILE A 255 -17.16 30.79 16.39
CA ILE A 255 -18.30 31.71 16.38
C ILE A 255 -17.88 33.15 16.73
N ASP A 256 -17.02 33.31 17.75
CA ASP A 256 -16.53 34.62 18.19
C ASP A 256 -15.70 35.30 17.09
N ASN A 257 -15.06 34.52 16.22
CA ASN A 257 -14.35 34.97 15.02
C ASN A 257 -15.25 34.99 13.76
N GLN A 258 -16.56 35.11 13.94
CA GLN A 258 -17.55 35.31 12.88
C GLN A 258 -17.69 34.17 11.87
N ILE A 259 -17.26 32.95 12.21
CA ILE A 259 -17.55 31.77 11.39
C ILE A 259 -19.02 31.37 11.60
N PRO A 260 -19.81 31.17 10.52
CA PRO A 260 -21.18 30.69 10.64
C PRO A 260 -21.28 29.36 11.39
N GLN A 261 -22.36 29.17 12.15
CA GLN A 261 -22.51 27.99 13.03
C GLN A 261 -22.40 26.65 12.29
N ASP A 262 -23.03 26.53 11.13
CA ASP A 262 -23.02 25.28 10.37
C ASP A 262 -21.65 25.00 9.73
N VAL A 263 -20.93 26.06 9.32
CA VAL A 263 -19.54 25.97 8.86
C VAL A 263 -18.63 25.52 10.00
N ALA A 264 -18.75 26.12 11.18
CA ALA A 264 -17.95 25.76 12.34
C ALA A 264 -18.17 24.28 12.74
N LYS A 265 -19.42 23.81 12.75
CA LYS A 265 -19.72 22.39 12.99
C LYS A 265 -19.10 21.48 11.94
N SER A 266 -19.25 21.82 10.66
CA SER A 266 -18.73 21.03 9.53
C SER A 266 -17.19 20.96 9.60
N LEU A 267 -16.53 22.08 9.89
CA LEU A 267 -15.08 22.14 10.03
C LEU A 267 -14.60 21.27 11.19
N LEU A 268 -15.27 21.35 12.35
CA LEU A 268 -14.92 20.52 13.51
C LEU A 268 -15.13 19.01 13.25
N LYS A 269 -16.02 18.64 12.31
CA LYS A 269 -16.12 17.26 11.80
C LYS A 269 -14.94 16.90 10.89
N VAL A 270 -14.57 17.76 9.93
CA VAL A 270 -13.40 17.56 9.03
C VAL A 270 -12.15 17.22 9.87
N ILE A 271 -11.88 18.03 10.89
CA ILE A 271 -10.71 17.86 11.75
C ILE A 271 -10.92 16.85 12.88
N ALA A 272 -12.10 16.24 12.96
CA ALA A 272 -12.50 15.24 13.95
C ALA A 272 -12.25 15.66 15.41
N GLN A 273 -12.52 16.94 15.74
CA GLN A 273 -12.14 17.54 17.02
C GLN A 273 -12.81 16.88 18.23
N LYS A 274 -14.06 16.43 18.08
CA LYS A 274 -14.84 15.83 19.18
C LYS A 274 -14.19 14.56 19.71
N ASP A 275 -13.70 13.72 18.81
CA ASP A 275 -13.23 12.37 19.11
C ASP A 275 -11.71 12.24 19.03
N ASN A 276 -11.00 13.32 18.67
CA ASN A 276 -9.54 13.39 18.51
C ASN A 276 -9.01 12.21 17.67
N ILE A 277 -9.58 12.05 16.47
CA ILE A 277 -9.28 10.91 15.59
C ILE A 277 -7.92 11.08 14.94
N PHE A 278 -7.62 12.30 14.48
CA PHE A 278 -6.38 12.61 13.79
C PHE A 278 -5.40 13.31 14.73
N ASP A 279 -4.11 13.14 14.44
CA ASP A 279 -3.05 13.86 15.14
C ASP A 279 -3.13 15.38 14.84
N LYS A 280 -2.83 16.23 15.83
CA LYS A 280 -3.00 17.67 15.65
C LYS A 280 -2.06 18.24 14.58
N ASP A 281 -0.84 17.74 14.52
CA ASP A 281 0.13 18.26 13.57
C ASP A 281 -0.20 17.81 12.14
N ILE A 282 -0.75 16.60 11.97
CA ILE A 282 -1.18 16.15 10.63
C ILE A 282 -2.35 17.00 10.12
N ILE A 283 -3.32 17.34 10.98
CA ILE A 283 -4.42 18.24 10.61
C ILE A 283 -3.87 19.62 10.24
N LYS A 284 -2.92 20.14 11.03
CA LYS A 284 -2.32 21.44 10.77
C LYS A 284 -1.62 21.49 9.40
N SER A 285 -0.84 20.46 9.05
CA SER A 285 -0.24 20.35 7.73
C SER A 285 -1.30 20.24 6.64
N PHE A 286 -2.31 19.38 6.86
CA PHE A 286 -3.39 19.15 5.89
C PHE A 286 -4.15 20.44 5.55
N ILE A 287 -4.60 21.20 6.54
CA ILE A 287 -5.32 22.48 6.35
C ILE A 287 -4.47 23.53 5.63
N LYS A 288 -3.14 23.50 5.77
CA LYS A 288 -2.27 24.49 5.15
C LYS A 288 -1.89 24.18 3.72
N PHE A 289 -1.70 22.91 3.40
CA PHE A 289 -1.03 22.50 2.16
C PHE A 289 -1.85 21.53 1.31
N SER A 290 -2.84 20.86 1.90
CA SER A 290 -3.52 19.73 1.28
C SER A 290 -5.01 19.92 1.03
N PHE A 291 -5.63 20.92 1.66
CA PHE A 291 -7.07 21.17 1.59
C PHE A 291 -7.39 21.98 0.34
N GLN A 292 -8.04 21.36 -0.64
CA GLN A 292 -8.23 21.94 -1.98
C GLN A 292 -9.69 22.35 -2.20
N LYS A 293 -9.90 23.53 -2.77
CA LYS A 293 -11.25 24.03 -3.07
C LYS A 293 -11.92 23.26 -4.20
N GLU A 294 -11.11 22.81 -5.16
CA GLU A 294 -11.51 22.13 -6.38
C GLU A 294 -12.24 20.82 -6.08
N ASP A 295 -11.75 20.04 -5.11
CA ASP A 295 -12.36 18.76 -4.71
C ASP A 295 -13.77 18.97 -4.11
N TYR A 296 -13.94 20.05 -3.33
CA TYR A 296 -15.25 20.43 -2.79
C TYR A 296 -16.20 20.96 -3.86
N GLN A 297 -15.67 21.65 -4.87
CA GLN A 297 -16.47 22.07 -6.00
C GLN A 297 -17.02 20.86 -6.76
N GLU A 298 -16.18 19.87 -7.08
CA GLU A 298 -16.61 18.64 -7.76
C GLU A 298 -17.67 17.89 -6.94
N ALA A 299 -17.43 17.72 -5.64
CA ALA A 299 -18.38 17.03 -4.76
C ALA A 299 -19.72 17.78 -4.65
N MET A 300 -19.68 19.12 -4.64
CA MET A 300 -20.89 19.95 -4.64
C MET A 300 -21.71 19.78 -5.91
N GLU A 301 -21.06 19.80 -7.08
CA GLU A 301 -21.72 19.68 -8.38
C GLU A 301 -22.42 18.32 -8.55
N HIS A 302 -21.84 17.25 -8.00
CA HIS A 302 -22.37 15.88 -8.08
C HIS A 302 -23.27 15.48 -6.90
N GLN A 303 -23.48 16.35 -5.92
CA GLN A 303 -24.22 16.06 -4.68
C GLN A 303 -23.60 14.94 -3.81
N ASP A 304 -22.30 14.78 -3.92
CA ASP A 304 -21.51 13.78 -3.20
C ASP A 304 -21.14 14.26 -1.78
N GLY A 305 -20.64 13.33 -0.98
CA GLY A 305 -19.97 13.64 0.29
C GLY A 305 -18.45 13.75 0.12
N MET A 306 -17.73 13.89 1.23
CA MET A 306 -16.27 13.86 1.26
C MET A 306 -15.74 12.84 2.26
N ILE A 307 -14.59 12.26 1.97
CA ILE A 307 -13.84 11.31 2.80
C ILE A 307 -12.52 11.99 3.19
N TYR A 308 -12.19 11.97 4.49
CA TYR A 308 -10.87 12.32 5.00
C TYR A 308 -10.27 11.08 5.61
N CYS A 309 -9.07 10.71 5.20
CA CYS A 309 -8.37 9.60 5.82
C CYS A 309 -6.95 9.98 6.18
N ALA A 310 -6.52 9.52 7.34
CA ALA A 310 -5.12 9.55 7.74
C ALA A 310 -4.59 8.12 7.80
N TYR A 311 -3.43 7.90 7.21
CA TYR A 311 -2.79 6.59 7.19
C TYR A 311 -1.28 6.71 7.09
N CYS A 312 -0.59 5.68 7.56
CA CYS A 312 0.83 5.51 7.34
C CYS A 312 1.10 4.56 6.18
N ILE A 313 2.19 4.79 5.46
CA ILE A 313 2.71 3.92 4.40
C ILE A 313 4.15 3.55 4.73
N TYR A 314 4.50 2.28 4.55
CA TYR A 314 5.85 1.80 4.78
C TYR A 314 6.63 1.70 3.46
N TYR A 315 7.75 2.40 3.36
CA TYR A 315 8.69 2.29 2.24
C TYR A 315 10.13 2.36 2.74
N TYR A 316 10.96 1.43 2.24
CA TYR A 316 12.41 1.46 2.43
C TYR A 316 12.81 1.66 3.90
N ASP A 317 12.21 0.85 4.77
CA ASP A 317 12.46 0.83 6.21
C ASP A 317 11.93 2.03 7.02
N ASN A 318 11.17 2.93 6.38
CA ASN A 318 10.58 4.10 7.00
C ASN A 318 9.05 4.09 6.91
N TRP A 319 8.40 4.64 7.93
CA TRP A 319 6.98 4.96 7.92
C TRP A 319 6.77 6.42 7.53
N PHE A 320 5.83 6.63 6.63
CA PHE A 320 5.38 7.94 6.17
C PHE A 320 3.94 8.15 6.57
N LEU A 321 3.59 9.28 7.16
CA LEU A 321 2.25 9.61 7.60
C LEU A 321 1.67 10.72 6.73
N GLN A 322 0.44 10.54 6.27
CA GLN A 322 -0.27 11.52 5.45
C GLN A 322 -1.76 11.54 5.76
N MET A 323 -2.38 12.71 5.54
CA MET A 323 -3.83 12.91 5.52
C MET A 323 -4.23 13.33 4.11
N ARG A 324 -5.29 12.72 3.60
CA ARG A 324 -5.82 12.97 2.26
C ARG A 324 -7.33 13.14 2.32
N GLU A 325 -7.85 13.92 1.40
CA GLU A 325 -9.28 14.01 1.12
C GLU A 325 -9.63 13.34 -0.20
N GLY A 326 -10.90 12.97 -0.38
CA GLY A 326 -11.41 12.42 -1.62
C GLY A 326 -12.94 12.38 -1.61
N VAL A 327 -13.56 12.25 -2.78
CA VAL A 327 -15.02 12.29 -2.92
C VAL A 327 -15.67 11.00 -2.42
N TRP A 328 -16.76 11.12 -1.66
CA TRP A 328 -17.61 10.01 -1.22
C TRP A 328 -18.80 9.83 -2.16
N LYS A 329 -18.60 9.01 -3.20
CA LYS A 329 -19.55 8.83 -4.32
C LYS A 329 -20.69 7.86 -4.02
N VAL A 330 -20.48 6.96 -3.06
CA VAL A 330 -21.46 5.91 -2.68
C VAL A 330 -22.30 6.26 -1.44
N LYS A 331 -22.39 7.56 -1.11
CA LYS A 331 -23.25 8.06 -0.04
C LYS A 331 -24.69 7.53 -0.21
N PRO A 332 -25.39 7.09 0.86
CA PRO A 332 -25.01 7.16 2.28
C PRO A 332 -24.41 5.83 2.79
N THR A 333 -23.64 5.11 1.97
CA THR A 333 -22.97 3.86 2.38
C THR A 333 -21.53 4.13 2.78
N LEU A 334 -21.18 3.82 4.02
CA LEU A 334 -19.85 3.97 4.56
C LEU A 334 -19.13 2.62 4.62
N TYR A 335 -17.84 2.61 4.29
CA TYR A 335 -17.01 1.42 4.34
C TYR A 335 -15.87 1.61 5.35
N GLU A 336 -15.73 0.69 6.30
CA GLU A 336 -14.57 0.67 7.19
C GLU A 336 -13.32 0.18 6.45
N PRO A 337 -12.12 0.56 6.89
CA PRO A 337 -10.91 -0.17 6.55
C PRO A 337 -11.00 -1.65 6.92
N SER A 338 -10.41 -2.52 6.10
CA SER A 338 -10.24 -3.93 6.43
C SER A 338 -9.32 -4.12 7.65
N LEU A 339 -9.63 -5.11 8.49
CA LEU A 339 -8.87 -5.45 9.72
C LEU A 339 -7.38 -5.70 9.47
N TYR A 340 -6.99 -6.05 8.24
CA TYR A 340 -5.59 -6.22 7.86
C TYR A 340 -4.78 -4.92 7.98
N TYR A 341 -5.42 -3.76 7.82
CA TYR A 341 -4.80 -2.44 7.82
C TYR A 341 -4.98 -1.68 9.13
N GLY A 342 -5.57 -2.32 10.14
CA GLY A 342 -5.80 -1.77 11.47
C GLY A 342 -7.18 -2.14 12.01
N LYS A 343 -7.30 -2.23 13.33
CA LYS A 343 -8.58 -2.41 14.01
C LYS A 343 -9.04 -1.07 14.59
N GLY A 344 -10.33 -0.81 14.49
CA GLY A 344 -10.93 0.42 14.97
C GLY A 344 -12.43 0.31 15.16
N THR A 345 -13.01 1.38 15.65
CA THR A 345 -14.45 1.48 15.91
C THR A 345 -15.06 2.54 15.02
N TYR A 346 -16.16 2.16 14.40
CA TYR A 346 -17.03 3.04 13.67
C TYR A 346 -18.07 3.70 14.59
N GLN A 347 -18.34 4.99 14.38
CA GLN A 347 -19.45 5.71 14.99
C GLN A 347 -20.14 6.63 13.97
N PRO A 348 -21.48 6.62 13.89
CA PRO A 348 -22.24 7.56 13.07
C PRO A 348 -22.18 8.96 13.66
N PHE A 349 -22.27 9.98 12.81
CA PHE A 349 -22.54 11.33 13.30
C PHE A 349 -24.01 11.45 13.70
N GLU A 350 -24.24 12.05 14.87
CA GLU A 350 -25.58 12.40 15.34
C GLU A 350 -26.13 13.60 14.56
N LYS A 351 -27.47 13.66 14.46
CA LYS A 351 -28.20 14.74 13.79
C LYS A 351 -28.10 16.08 14.53
#